data_AF-D0N1F3-F1
#
_entry.id   AF-D0N1F3-F1
#
_cell.length_a   1.000
_cell.length_b   1.000
_cell.length_c   1.000
_cell.angle_alpha   90.00
_cell.angle_beta   90.00
_cell.angle_gamma   90.00
#
_symmetry.space_group_name_H-M   'P 1'
#
loop_
_entity.id
_entity.type
_entity.pdbx_description
1 polymer ?
#
loop_
_entity_poly.entity_id
_entity_poly.type
_entity_poly.pdbx_seq_one_letter_code
_entity_poly.pdbx_strand_id
1 'polypeptide(L)'
;MRNACGYRVSFDLTPYGDLAFLEAFASDTSPFATVPFVRNFQEDLVGLHSRALESLVCRCGREPRWHCAKADLLLNPLSKQRLASTSDPLAALKGYLVAASLATNFFSDMVSVVDIIDQSSLVRLSQCLAKVGARVAAAVLYQCFMPEEFKYGLRILRMTPESHDEAFFQYFWELPFLELLVDLHSSPKYLNDRHVTLLTNLIQSPELNSSNPSPVIKDAEQRFLRCYFRDLCRIYLTE
;
A
#
# COMPACT_ATOMS: atom_id res chain seq x y z
N MET A 1 -13.28 -8.14 -34.87
CA MET A 1 -14.36 -8.24 -33.88
C MET A 1 -13.77 -7.93 -32.50
N ARG A 2 -13.98 -6.71 -32.01
CA ARG A 2 -13.46 -6.23 -30.73
C ARG A 2 -14.50 -6.50 -29.66
N ASN A 3 -14.30 -7.52 -28.83
CA ASN A 3 -15.05 -7.70 -27.60
C ASN A 3 -14.45 -6.77 -26.54
N ALA A 4 -14.93 -5.53 -26.52
CA ALA A 4 -14.82 -4.65 -25.36
C ALA A 4 -15.80 -5.16 -24.29
N CYS A 5 -15.40 -6.16 -23.53
CA CYS A 5 -16.02 -6.48 -22.25
C CYS A 5 -15.47 -5.42 -21.27
N GLY A 6 -16.20 -4.38 -20.85
CA GLY A 6 -17.64 -4.32 -20.65
C GLY A 6 -18.02 -4.78 -19.25
N TYR A 7 -17.21 -4.49 -18.22
CA TYR A 7 -17.63 -4.45 -16.81
C TYR A 7 -16.61 -3.63 -16.00
N ARG A 8 -16.71 -2.29 -16.06
CA ARG A 8 -16.43 -1.49 -14.84
C ARG A 8 -17.56 -1.81 -13.88
N VAL A 9 -17.52 -2.99 -13.24
CA VAL A 9 -18.09 -3.09 -11.90
C VAL A 9 -17.07 -2.37 -11.04
N SER A 10 -17.21 -1.05 -10.98
CA SER A 10 -16.96 -0.35 -9.73
C SER A 10 -17.81 -1.11 -8.72
N PHE A 11 -17.18 -2.06 -8.02
CA PHE A 11 -17.56 -2.26 -6.63
C PHE A 11 -17.11 -0.96 -5.97
N ASP A 12 -17.92 0.09 -6.17
CA ASP A 12 -18.19 1.01 -5.09
C ASP A 12 -18.58 0.06 -3.97
N LEU A 13 -17.63 -0.18 -3.07
CA LEU A 13 -17.97 -0.58 -1.74
C LEU A 13 -18.69 0.63 -1.13
N THR A 14 -19.91 0.84 -1.59
CA THR A 14 -20.99 1.51 -0.92
C THR A 14 -21.82 0.51 -0.10
N PRO A 15 -21.29 -0.49 0.67
CA PRO A 15 -22.09 -0.92 1.81
C PRO A 15 -22.19 0.24 2.82
N TYR A 16 -21.38 1.30 2.66
CA TYR A 16 -21.37 2.50 3.50
C TYR A 16 -22.09 3.69 2.89
N GLY A 17 -22.63 3.58 1.68
CA GLY A 17 -23.60 4.57 1.22
C GLY A 17 -24.76 4.57 2.21
N ASP A 18 -25.33 3.39 2.45
CA ASP A 18 -26.45 3.20 3.37
C ASP A 18 -26.09 3.48 4.83
N LEU A 19 -24.86 3.22 5.30
CA LEU A 19 -24.42 3.69 6.63
C LEU A 19 -24.20 5.19 6.70
N ALA A 20 -23.62 5.82 5.66
CA ALA A 20 -23.45 7.25 5.63
C ALA A 20 -24.82 7.94 5.52
N PHE A 21 -25.79 7.34 4.82
CA PHE A 21 -27.18 7.76 4.83
C PHE A 21 -27.81 7.55 6.22
N LEU A 22 -27.62 6.39 6.86
CA LEU A 22 -28.12 6.16 8.22
C LEU A 22 -27.42 7.06 9.26
N GLU A 23 -26.16 7.42 9.12
CA GLU A 23 -25.44 8.31 10.04
C GLU A 23 -25.78 9.79 9.77
N ALA A 24 -25.93 10.19 8.50
CA ALA A 24 -26.30 11.55 8.12
C ALA A 24 -27.80 11.86 8.29
N PHE A 25 -28.66 10.84 8.24
CA PHE A 25 -30.12 10.95 8.35
C PHE A 25 -30.73 10.20 9.53
N ALA A 26 -29.95 9.49 10.36
CA ALA A 26 -30.39 9.18 11.72
C ALA A 26 -30.54 10.52 12.43
N SER A 27 -31.78 10.95 12.58
CA SER A 27 -32.02 12.13 13.37
C SER A 27 -31.54 11.86 14.79
N ASP A 28 -30.91 12.86 15.42
CA ASP A 28 -30.68 12.92 16.87
C ASP A 28 -32.01 12.87 17.68
N THR A 29 -33.15 12.59 17.04
CA THR A 29 -34.50 12.74 17.56
C THR A 29 -35.29 11.44 17.52
N SER A 30 -34.64 10.28 17.69
CA SER A 30 -35.36 9.11 18.19
C SER A 30 -35.23 9.08 19.72
N PRO A 31 -36.32 9.23 20.49
CA PRO A 31 -36.26 9.16 21.96
C PRO A 31 -35.96 7.74 22.48
N PHE A 32 -35.68 6.76 21.61
CA PHE A 32 -35.51 5.35 21.94
C PHE A 32 -34.20 4.70 21.46
N ALA A 33 -33.42 5.32 20.55
CA ALA A 33 -32.08 4.83 20.25
C ALA A 33 -31.12 5.30 21.33
N THR A 34 -31.02 4.53 22.41
CA THR A 34 -29.96 4.74 23.40
C THR A 34 -28.60 4.58 22.70
N VAL A 35 -27.62 5.42 23.04
CA VAL A 35 -26.22 5.34 22.53
C VAL A 35 -25.65 3.91 22.48
N PRO A 36 -25.97 2.99 23.43
CA PRO A 36 -25.60 1.58 23.36
C PRO A 36 -26.20 0.79 22.18
N PHE A 37 -27.43 1.08 21.75
CA PHE A 37 -28.07 0.37 20.62
C PHE A 37 -27.36 0.65 19.29
N VAL A 38 -27.09 1.93 19.00
CA VAL A 38 -26.38 2.34 17.78
C VAL A 38 -24.97 1.74 17.75
N ARG A 39 -24.31 1.67 18.91
CA ARG A 39 -23.00 1.04 19.07
C ARG A 39 -23.05 -0.47 18.78
N ASN A 40 -23.98 -1.20 19.39
CA ASN A 40 -24.10 -2.65 19.19
C ASN A 40 -24.42 -2.99 17.73
N PHE A 41 -25.28 -2.19 17.08
CA PHE A 41 -25.59 -2.35 15.66
C PHE A 41 -24.35 -2.16 14.76
N GLN A 42 -23.52 -1.15 15.04
CA GLN A 42 -22.26 -0.94 14.32
C GLN A 42 -21.28 -2.10 14.50
N GLU A 43 -21.13 -2.60 15.74
CA GLU A 43 -20.28 -3.76 16.04
C GLU A 43 -20.78 -5.03 15.32
N ASP A 44 -22.09 -5.27 15.31
CA ASP A 44 -22.72 -6.40 14.60
C ASP A 44 -22.50 -6.31 13.09
N LEU A 45 -22.61 -5.11 12.52
CA LEU A 45 -22.40 -4.91 11.10
C LEU A 45 -20.93 -5.12 10.69
N VAL A 46 -19.98 -4.62 11.49
CA VAL A 46 -18.55 -4.89 11.30
C VAL A 46 -18.29 -6.39 11.34
N GLY A 47 -18.86 -7.09 12.32
CA GLY A 47 -18.74 -8.55 12.45
C GLY A 47 -19.37 -9.32 11.29
N LEU A 48 -20.52 -8.88 10.78
CA LEU A 48 -21.14 -9.46 9.60
C LEU A 48 -20.27 -9.25 8.35
N HIS A 49 -19.75 -8.04 8.15
CA HIS A 49 -18.95 -7.71 6.98
C HIS A 49 -17.61 -8.46 6.97
N SER A 50 -16.94 -8.55 8.13
CA SER A 50 -15.72 -9.35 8.30
C SER A 50 -15.95 -10.82 7.94
N ARG A 51 -16.99 -11.45 8.51
CA ARG A 51 -17.34 -12.86 8.23
C ARG A 51 -17.72 -13.09 6.77
N ALA A 52 -18.42 -12.15 6.14
CA ALA A 52 -18.77 -12.23 4.73
C ALA A 52 -17.52 -12.24 3.85
N LEU A 53 -16.57 -11.33 4.12
CA LEU A 53 -15.30 -11.28 3.38
C LEU A 53 -14.42 -12.49 3.62
N GLU A 54 -14.35 -13.01 4.85
CA GLU A 54 -13.67 -14.27 5.14
C GLU A 54 -14.26 -15.43 4.34
N SER A 55 -15.59 -15.54 4.28
CA SER A 55 -16.25 -16.55 3.47
C SER A 55 -15.99 -16.35 1.98
N LEU A 56 -15.94 -15.12 1.48
CA LEU A 56 -15.65 -14.81 0.07
C LEU A 56 -14.19 -15.15 -0.30
N VAL A 57 -13.23 -14.80 0.55
CA VAL A 57 -11.83 -15.17 0.37
C VAL A 57 -11.66 -16.69 0.42
N CYS A 58 -12.36 -17.39 1.31
CA CYS A 58 -12.30 -18.85 1.40
C CYS A 58 -12.86 -19.53 0.13
N ARG A 59 -14.02 -19.06 -0.37
CA ARG A 59 -14.67 -19.64 -1.55
C ARG A 59 -14.01 -19.23 -2.87
N CYS A 60 -13.53 -17.99 -2.95
CA CYS A 60 -13.03 -17.35 -4.16
C CYS A 60 -11.60 -16.82 -3.94
N GLY A 61 -10.70 -17.65 -3.39
CA GLY A 61 -9.36 -17.22 -2.96
C GLY A 61 -8.43 -16.69 -4.05
N ARG A 62 -8.78 -16.86 -5.33
CA ARG A 62 -8.03 -16.31 -6.47
C ARG A 62 -8.49 -14.92 -6.90
N GLU A 63 -9.58 -14.41 -6.35
CA GLU A 63 -10.11 -13.09 -6.72
C GLU A 63 -9.43 -11.99 -5.89
N PRO A 64 -8.57 -11.14 -6.49
CA PRO A 64 -7.79 -10.13 -5.76
C PRO A 64 -8.65 -9.14 -4.96
N ARG A 65 -9.84 -8.82 -5.48
CA ARG A 65 -10.72 -7.79 -4.90
C ARG A 65 -11.17 -8.14 -3.48
N TRP A 66 -11.40 -9.42 -3.19
CA TRP A 66 -11.79 -9.86 -1.84
C TRP A 66 -10.65 -9.70 -0.84
N HIS A 67 -9.41 -9.91 -1.29
CA HIS A 67 -8.22 -9.69 -0.46
C HIS A 67 -8.01 -8.19 -0.18
N CYS A 68 -8.17 -7.32 -1.17
CA CYS A 68 -8.12 -5.86 -0.96
C CYS A 68 -9.21 -5.39 0.01
N ALA A 69 -10.46 -5.83 -0.18
CA ALA A 69 -11.57 -5.43 0.68
C ALA A 69 -11.35 -5.91 2.14
N LYS A 70 -10.82 -7.12 2.33
CA LYS A 70 -10.45 -7.62 3.67
C LYS A 70 -9.32 -6.79 4.27
N ALA A 71 -8.30 -6.44 3.49
CA ALA A 71 -7.18 -5.60 3.94
C ALA A 71 -7.64 -4.19 4.33
N ASP A 72 -8.56 -3.59 3.58
CA ASP A 72 -9.12 -2.27 3.88
C ASP A 72 -9.78 -2.24 5.27
N LEU A 73 -10.56 -3.28 5.63
CA LEU A 73 -11.16 -3.39 6.97
C LEU A 73 -10.14 -3.57 8.08
N LEU A 74 -9.06 -4.31 7.83
CA LEU A 74 -8.00 -4.54 8.80
C LEU A 74 -7.19 -3.26 9.05
N LEU A 75 -7.00 -2.45 8.01
CA LEU A 75 -6.25 -1.20 8.11
C LEU A 75 -7.10 -0.07 8.74
N ASN A 76 -8.36 0.04 8.33
CA ASN A 76 -9.29 1.08 8.74
C ASN A 76 -10.63 0.45 9.17
N PRO A 77 -10.73 -0.09 10.40
CA PRO A 77 -11.97 -0.66 10.90
C PRO A 77 -13.08 0.40 10.93
N LEU A 78 -14.29 0.00 10.50
CA LEU A 78 -15.44 0.90 10.32
C LEU A 78 -15.91 1.57 11.62
N SER A 79 -15.64 0.92 12.75
CA SER A 79 -15.86 1.48 14.07
C SER A 79 -14.74 2.48 14.38
N LYS A 80 -14.91 3.74 13.96
CA LYS A 80 -14.18 4.90 14.52
C LYS A 80 -14.59 5.19 15.98
N GLN A 81 -14.89 4.17 16.77
CA GLN A 81 -14.97 4.37 18.22
C GLN A 81 -13.55 4.44 18.77
N ARG A 82 -13.31 5.39 19.66
CA ARG A 82 -12.08 5.58 20.45
C ARG A 82 -11.69 4.39 21.34
N LEU A 83 -12.35 3.26 21.18
CA LEU A 83 -11.93 1.97 21.73
C LEU A 83 -11.04 1.36 20.67
N ALA A 84 -9.80 1.03 21.02
CA ALA A 84 -8.83 0.44 20.13
C ALA A 84 -9.38 -0.80 19.39
N SER A 85 -10.12 -0.59 18.30
CA SER A 85 -10.23 -1.53 17.20
C SER A 85 -8.81 -1.55 16.63
N THR A 86 -8.04 -2.51 17.10
CA THR A 86 -6.61 -2.63 16.83
C THR A 86 -6.44 -2.87 15.35
N SER A 87 -6.26 -1.78 14.59
CA SER A 87 -5.85 -1.87 13.19
C SER A 87 -4.69 -2.85 13.12
N ASP A 88 -4.78 -3.85 12.25
CA ASP A 88 -3.73 -4.82 12.07
C ASP A 88 -3.02 -4.51 10.75
N PRO A 89 -2.03 -3.60 10.76
CA PRO A 89 -1.34 -3.19 9.54
C PRO A 89 -0.56 -4.33 8.92
N LEU A 90 -0.13 -5.34 9.70
CA LEU A 90 0.60 -6.49 9.17
C LEU A 90 -0.35 -7.42 8.43
N ALA A 91 -1.51 -7.75 9.00
CA ALA A 91 -2.50 -8.56 8.31
C ALA A 91 -3.06 -7.84 7.07
N ALA A 92 -3.28 -6.52 7.14
CA ALA A 92 -3.65 -5.71 5.98
C ALA A 92 -2.57 -5.73 4.90
N LEU A 93 -1.29 -5.56 5.27
CA LEU A 93 -0.16 -5.65 4.33
C LEU A 93 -0.15 -6.99 3.59
N LYS A 94 -0.27 -8.10 4.33
CA LYS A 94 -0.35 -9.45 3.75
C LYS A 94 -1.51 -9.55 2.76
N GLY A 95 -2.70 -9.03 3.12
CA GLY A 95 -3.87 -9.00 2.25
C GLY A 95 -3.64 -8.24 0.93
N TYR A 96 -3.08 -7.03 0.99
CA TYR A 96 -2.75 -6.28 -0.23
C TYR A 96 -1.69 -6.97 -1.08
N LEU A 97 -0.67 -7.57 -0.48
CA LEU A 97 0.37 -8.30 -1.22
C LEU A 97 -0.18 -9.55 -1.90
N VAL A 98 -1.08 -10.30 -1.24
CA VAL A 98 -1.77 -11.42 -1.88
C VAL A 98 -2.61 -10.92 -3.05
N ALA A 99 -3.41 -9.87 -2.86
CA ALA A 99 -4.21 -9.28 -3.93
C ALA A 99 -3.35 -8.86 -5.13
N ALA A 100 -2.28 -8.10 -4.87
CA ALA A 100 -1.33 -7.64 -5.87
C ALA A 100 -0.68 -8.81 -6.62
N SER A 101 -0.23 -9.84 -5.89
CA SER A 101 0.38 -11.02 -6.50
C SER A 101 -0.61 -11.77 -7.39
N LEU A 102 -1.85 -11.98 -6.97
CA LEU A 102 -2.87 -12.64 -7.78
C LEU A 102 -3.23 -11.82 -9.03
N ALA A 103 -3.38 -10.50 -8.89
CA ALA A 103 -3.73 -9.60 -9.99
C ALA A 103 -2.64 -9.50 -11.06
N THR A 104 -1.37 -9.66 -10.67
CA THR A 104 -0.19 -9.52 -11.53
C THR A 104 0.44 -10.86 -11.93
N ASN A 105 -0.25 -11.98 -11.69
CA ASN A 105 0.28 -13.33 -11.93
C ASN A 105 1.66 -13.53 -11.26
N PHE A 106 1.71 -13.23 -9.96
CA PHE A 106 2.90 -13.25 -9.10
C PHE A 106 4.04 -12.35 -9.60
N PHE A 107 3.69 -11.22 -10.21
CA PHE A 107 4.64 -10.28 -10.83
C PHE A 107 5.52 -10.92 -11.91
N SER A 108 5.03 -11.99 -12.54
CA SER A 108 5.76 -12.73 -13.59
C SER A 108 5.60 -12.07 -14.95
N ASP A 109 4.48 -11.38 -15.17
CA ASP A 109 4.15 -10.81 -16.46
C ASP A 109 4.93 -9.49 -16.72
N MET A 110 5.04 -9.10 -17.99
CA MET A 110 5.65 -7.83 -18.42
C MET A 110 4.68 -6.64 -18.32
N VAL A 111 3.51 -6.84 -17.70
CA VAL A 111 2.53 -5.77 -17.53
C VAL A 111 2.99 -4.85 -16.41
N SER A 112 2.82 -3.54 -16.62
CA SER A 112 3.15 -2.53 -15.63
C SER A 112 2.33 -2.75 -14.35
N VAL A 113 3.01 -2.86 -13.21
CA VAL A 113 2.36 -3.09 -11.92
C VAL A 113 1.39 -1.96 -11.56
N VAL A 114 1.74 -0.72 -11.91
CA VAL A 114 0.92 0.47 -11.66
C VAL A 114 -0.34 0.56 -12.55
N ASP A 115 -0.41 -0.22 -13.63
CA ASP A 115 -1.60 -0.31 -14.47
C ASP A 115 -2.62 -1.31 -13.90
N ILE A 116 -2.15 -2.25 -13.07
CA ILE A 116 -2.97 -3.32 -12.46
C ILE A 116 -3.40 -2.95 -11.05
N ILE A 117 -2.46 -2.45 -10.24
CA ILE A 117 -2.72 -2.04 -8.85
C ILE A 117 -3.15 -0.58 -8.85
N ASP A 118 -4.33 -0.31 -8.31
CA ASP A 118 -4.84 1.04 -8.22
C ASP A 118 -4.02 1.89 -7.23
N GLN A 119 -3.93 3.19 -7.53
CA GLN A 119 -3.17 4.16 -6.73
C GLN A 119 -3.63 4.20 -5.27
N SER A 120 -4.92 3.97 -4.99
CA SER A 120 -5.45 3.97 -3.62
C SER A 120 -4.91 2.78 -2.80
N SER A 121 -4.82 1.59 -3.41
CA SER A 121 -4.20 0.42 -2.79
C SER A 121 -2.70 0.62 -2.57
N LEU A 122 -1.98 1.28 -3.49
CA LEU A 122 -0.55 1.60 -3.30
C LEU A 122 -0.33 2.53 -2.10
N VAL A 123 -1.18 3.55 -1.92
CA VAL A 123 -1.14 4.42 -0.74
C VAL A 123 -1.38 3.62 0.55
N ARG A 124 -2.41 2.76 0.57
CA ARG A 124 -2.71 1.94 1.76
C ARG A 124 -1.61 0.93 2.06
N LEU A 125 -0.99 0.34 1.03
CA LEU A 125 0.16 -0.55 1.18
C LEU A 125 1.36 0.20 1.77
N SER A 126 1.64 1.41 1.30
CA SER A 126 2.68 2.28 1.88
C SER A 126 2.40 2.60 3.35
N GLN A 127 1.15 2.92 3.70
CA GLN A 127 0.74 3.14 5.08
C GLN A 127 0.94 1.91 5.96
N CYS A 128 0.61 0.71 5.45
CA CYS A 128 0.85 -0.54 6.17
C CYS A 128 2.35 -0.75 6.41
N LEU A 129 3.18 -0.60 5.36
CA LEU A 129 4.64 -0.70 5.46
C LEU A 129 5.23 0.27 6.49
N ALA A 130 4.79 1.53 6.45
CA ALA A 130 5.23 2.54 7.42
C ALA A 130 4.81 2.19 8.86
N LYS A 131 3.59 1.66 9.06
CA LYS A 131 3.08 1.24 10.37
C LYS A 131 3.81 0.01 10.92
N VAL A 132 4.27 -0.92 10.08
CA VAL A 132 5.08 -2.08 10.50
C VAL A 132 6.59 -1.76 10.60
N GLY A 133 6.99 -0.51 10.34
CA GLY A 133 8.37 -0.03 10.47
C GLY A 133 9.24 -0.14 9.21
N ALA A 134 8.72 -0.71 8.12
CA ALA A 134 9.41 -0.85 6.83
C ALA A 134 9.36 0.45 6.00
N ARG A 135 9.95 1.52 6.53
CA ARG A 135 9.84 2.88 5.96
C ARG A 135 10.53 3.07 4.62
N VAL A 136 11.67 2.42 4.40
CA VAL A 136 12.38 2.49 3.11
C VAL A 136 11.50 1.88 2.01
N ALA A 137 10.97 0.67 2.25
CA ALA A 137 10.00 0.04 1.35
C ALA A 137 8.75 0.91 1.14
N ALA A 138 8.19 1.47 2.22
CA ALA A 138 7.02 2.36 2.12
C ALA A 138 7.28 3.57 1.19
N ALA A 139 8.49 4.14 1.23
CA ALA A 139 8.88 5.28 0.42
C ALA A 139 9.12 4.92 -1.06
N VAL A 140 9.60 3.70 -1.37
CA VAL A 140 9.78 3.22 -2.76
C VAL A 140 8.49 3.36 -3.57
N LEU A 141 7.34 3.06 -2.96
CA LEU A 141 6.02 3.16 -3.60
C LEU A 141 5.68 4.56 -4.09
N TYR A 142 6.22 5.61 -3.46
CA TYR A 142 5.90 6.99 -3.85
C TYR A 142 6.48 7.38 -5.21
N GLN A 143 7.41 6.60 -5.75
CA GLN A 143 7.91 6.75 -7.12
C GLN A 143 6.90 6.29 -8.18
N CYS A 144 5.84 5.55 -7.79
CA CYS A 144 4.74 5.13 -8.68
C CYS A 144 3.72 6.25 -8.96
N PHE A 145 3.88 7.41 -8.31
CA PHE A 145 2.95 8.54 -8.36
C PHE A 145 3.57 9.69 -9.15
N MET A 146 2.77 10.72 -9.41
CA MET A 146 3.27 11.95 -10.02
C MET A 146 4.29 12.64 -9.08
N PRO A 147 5.29 13.37 -9.62
CA PRO A 147 6.35 13.99 -8.83
C PRO A 147 5.88 14.88 -7.66
N GLU A 148 4.68 15.47 -7.75
CA GLU A 148 4.07 16.28 -6.69
C GLU A 148 3.82 15.51 -5.39
N GLU A 149 3.71 14.17 -5.49
CA GLU A 149 3.47 13.25 -4.38
C GLU A 149 4.77 12.74 -3.75
N PHE A 150 5.93 12.93 -4.38
CA PHE A 150 7.23 12.46 -3.86
C PHE A 150 7.53 13.01 -2.47
N LYS A 151 7.03 14.22 -2.15
CA LYS A 151 7.12 14.85 -0.83
C LYS A 151 6.67 13.94 0.32
N TYR A 152 5.70 13.06 0.09
CA TYR A 152 5.22 12.13 1.12
C TYR A 152 6.20 10.99 1.36
N GLY A 153 6.76 10.40 0.30
CA GLY A 153 7.81 9.39 0.40
C GLY A 153 9.09 9.93 1.05
N LEU A 154 9.54 11.12 0.62
CA LEU A 154 10.67 11.82 1.24
C LEU A 154 10.43 12.13 2.73
N ARG A 155 9.19 12.47 3.10
CA ARG A 155 8.82 12.67 4.51
C ARG A 155 8.93 11.37 5.31
N ILE A 156 8.50 10.24 4.76
CA ILE A 156 8.60 8.92 5.44
C ILE A 156 10.08 8.60 5.77
N LEU A 157 10.99 8.82 4.83
CA LEU A 157 12.43 8.57 5.03
C LEU A 157 13.06 9.44 6.13
N ARG A 158 12.53 10.65 6.36
CA ARG A 158 13.06 11.54 7.41
C ARG A 158 12.65 11.13 8.83
N MET A 159 11.65 10.26 8.99
CA MET A 159 11.05 9.99 10.30
C MET A 159 11.96 9.14 11.22
N THR A 160 12.65 8.12 10.69
CA THR A 160 13.56 7.27 11.48
C THR A 160 14.75 6.78 10.61
N PRO A 161 15.70 7.66 10.28
CA PRO A 161 16.83 7.31 9.42
C PRO A 161 17.68 6.14 9.95
N GLU A 162 17.78 6.00 11.27
CA GLU A 162 18.48 4.91 11.94
C GLU A 162 17.90 3.51 11.68
N SER A 163 16.63 3.42 11.27
CA SER A 163 15.95 2.15 10.98
C SER A 163 15.89 1.86 9.47
N HIS A 164 16.68 2.55 8.66
CA HIS A 164 16.68 2.34 7.21
C HIS A 164 17.30 0.99 6.85
N ASP A 165 16.50 0.15 6.20
CA ASP A 165 16.92 -1.12 5.64
C ASP A 165 17.55 -0.92 4.26
N GLU A 166 18.87 -1.20 4.17
CA GLU A 166 19.64 -1.07 2.93
C GLU A 166 19.19 -2.05 1.83
N ALA A 167 18.50 -3.15 2.17
CA ALA A 167 18.04 -4.15 1.19
C ALA A 167 17.08 -3.56 0.15
N PHE A 168 16.42 -2.44 0.49
CA PHE A 168 15.47 -1.76 -0.38
C PHE A 168 16.05 -0.54 -1.14
N PHE A 169 17.29 -0.14 -0.89
CA PHE A 169 17.87 1.03 -1.57
C PHE A 169 17.96 0.86 -3.09
N GLN A 170 18.22 -0.37 -3.56
CA GLN A 170 18.28 -0.72 -4.98
C GLN A 170 16.97 -0.52 -5.75
N TYR A 171 15.86 -0.25 -5.06
CA TYR A 171 14.55 -0.03 -5.66
C TYR A 171 14.19 1.43 -5.83
N PHE A 172 15.09 2.37 -5.51
CA PHE A 172 14.94 3.76 -5.90
C PHE A 172 15.52 4.02 -7.28
N TRP A 173 14.70 4.55 -8.18
CA TRP A 173 15.09 5.04 -9.49
C TRP A 173 14.97 6.56 -9.63
N GLU A 174 14.26 7.21 -8.72
CA GLU A 174 14.12 8.66 -8.65
C GLU A 174 15.28 9.26 -7.85
N LEU A 175 16.11 10.08 -8.52
CA LEU A 175 17.28 10.73 -7.92
C LEU A 175 16.96 11.52 -6.62
N PRO A 176 15.84 12.26 -6.51
CA PRO A 176 15.54 13.00 -5.27
C PRO A 176 15.46 12.12 -4.01
N PHE A 177 15.08 10.85 -4.15
CA PHE A 177 15.06 9.91 -3.02
C PHE A 177 16.47 9.45 -2.64
N LEU A 178 17.28 9.12 -3.65
CA LEU A 178 18.67 8.69 -3.44
C LEU A 178 19.51 9.82 -2.85
N GLU A 179 19.38 11.05 -3.36
CA GLU A 179 20.06 12.24 -2.84
C GLU A 179 19.70 12.50 -1.38
N LEU A 180 18.40 12.42 -1.02
CA LEU A 180 17.97 12.57 0.36
C LEU A 180 18.57 11.48 1.27
N LEU A 181 18.61 10.23 0.81
CA LEU A 181 19.19 9.13 1.60
C LEU A 181 20.68 9.34 1.83
N VAL A 182 21.43 9.81 0.82
CA VAL A 182 22.85 10.17 0.96
C VAL A 182 23.01 11.29 1.98
N ASP A 183 22.24 12.37 1.87
CA ASP A 183 22.30 13.50 2.81
C ASP A 183 22.00 13.06 4.26
N LEU A 184 20.94 12.27 4.45
CA LEU A 184 20.56 11.76 5.77
C LEU A 184 21.68 10.92 6.41
N HIS A 185 22.27 9.99 5.65
CA HIS A 185 23.31 9.07 6.15
C HIS A 185 24.73 9.66 6.13
N SER A 186 24.92 10.84 5.52
CA SER A 186 26.15 11.63 5.63
C SER A 186 26.12 12.59 6.83
N SER A 187 24.93 12.88 7.37
CA SER A 187 24.76 13.73 8.53
C SER A 187 25.41 13.10 9.78
N PRO A 188 26.13 13.88 10.62
CA PRO A 188 26.75 13.36 11.84
C PRO A 188 25.77 12.67 12.79
N LYS A 189 24.48 13.00 12.72
CA LYS A 189 23.44 12.41 13.57
C LYS A 189 23.10 10.96 13.21
N TYR A 190 23.21 10.59 11.93
CA TYR A 190 22.80 9.28 11.41
C TYR A 190 23.89 8.69 10.50
N LEU A 191 25.15 9.04 10.77
CA LEU A 191 26.27 8.71 9.90
C LEU A 191 26.35 7.20 9.66
N ASN A 192 26.36 6.81 8.40
CA ASN A 192 26.53 5.42 7.99
C ASN A 192 27.28 5.35 6.64
N ASP A 193 28.60 5.21 6.71
CA ASP A 193 29.49 5.20 5.54
C ASP A 193 29.16 4.09 4.53
N ARG A 194 28.68 2.93 5.04
CA ARG A 194 28.24 1.83 4.17
C ARG A 194 27.03 2.23 3.36
N HIS A 195 26.02 2.83 3.99
CA HIS A 195 24.84 3.33 3.27
C HIS A 195 25.23 4.40 2.25
N VAL A 196 26.06 5.38 2.64
CA VAL A 196 26.54 6.44 1.73
C VAL A 196 27.25 5.84 0.51
N THR A 197 28.11 4.84 0.72
CA THR A 197 28.82 4.15 -0.37
C THR A 197 27.85 3.43 -1.30
N LEU A 198 26.91 2.65 -0.75
CA LEU A 198 25.91 1.92 -1.52
C LEU A 198 25.04 2.86 -2.36
N LEU A 199 24.52 3.93 -1.75
CA LEU A 199 23.66 4.91 -2.41
C LEU A 199 24.41 5.69 -3.50
N THR A 200 25.67 6.06 -3.23
CA THR A 200 26.53 6.72 -4.23
C THR A 200 26.74 5.82 -5.46
N ASN A 201 26.99 4.52 -5.24
CA ASN A 201 27.11 3.56 -6.33
C ASN A 201 25.80 3.38 -7.12
N LEU A 202 24.65 3.41 -6.44
CA LEU A 202 23.34 3.36 -7.10
C LEU A 202 23.09 4.59 -7.99
N ILE A 203 23.40 5.80 -7.50
CA ILE A 203 23.30 7.04 -8.28
C ILE A 203 24.18 6.97 -9.54
N GLN A 204 25.35 6.35 -9.44
CA GLN A 204 26.28 6.17 -10.55
C GLN A 204 25.90 5.03 -11.50
N SER A 205 24.85 4.27 -11.21
CA SER A 205 24.44 3.15 -12.05
C SER A 205 23.96 3.64 -13.43
N PRO A 206 24.35 2.97 -14.53
CA PRO A 206 24.00 3.40 -15.87
C PRO A 206 22.49 3.34 -16.15
N GLU A 207 21.75 2.54 -15.38
CA GLU A 207 20.31 2.34 -15.51
C GLU A 207 19.53 3.60 -15.09
N LEU A 208 20.07 4.37 -14.13
CA LEU A 208 19.47 5.61 -13.63
C LEU A 208 19.92 6.86 -14.39
N ASN A 209 20.65 6.68 -15.49
CA ASN A 209 21.11 7.81 -16.29
C ASN A 209 19.90 8.51 -16.94
N SER A 210 19.67 9.78 -16.60
CA SER A 210 18.56 10.60 -17.12
C SER A 210 18.64 10.84 -18.64
N SER A 211 19.81 10.59 -19.25
CA SER A 211 20.01 10.67 -20.70
C SER A 211 19.57 9.39 -21.44
N ASN A 212 19.17 8.35 -20.71
CA ASN A 212 18.68 7.12 -21.32
C ASN A 212 17.39 7.38 -22.13
N PRO A 213 17.18 6.67 -23.25
CA PRO A 213 15.91 6.74 -23.96
C PRO A 213 14.74 6.31 -23.06
N SER A 214 13.59 6.99 -23.18
CA SER A 214 12.37 6.67 -22.42
C SER A 214 11.98 5.18 -22.36
N PRO A 215 12.09 4.35 -23.42
CA PRO A 215 11.78 2.92 -23.30
C PRO A 215 12.73 2.17 -22.37
N VAL A 216 14.02 2.57 -22.31
CA VAL A 216 15.01 1.95 -21.42
C VAL A 216 14.70 2.30 -19.96
N ILE A 217 14.37 3.57 -19.70
CA ILE A 217 13.96 4.04 -18.37
C ILE A 217 12.75 3.26 -17.88
N LYS A 218 11.70 3.16 -18.71
CA LYS A 218 10.46 2.44 -18.36
C LYS A 218 10.69 0.94 -18.12
N ASP A 219 11.55 0.30 -18.91
CA ASP A 219 11.88 -1.12 -18.71
C ASP A 219 12.61 -1.33 -17.36
N ALA A 220 13.55 -0.44 -17.03
CA ALA A 220 14.24 -0.45 -15.73
C ALA A 220 13.27 -0.27 -14.56
N GLU A 221 12.39 0.73 -14.62
CA GLU A 221 11.33 0.99 -13.62
C GLU A 221 10.45 -0.24 -13.39
N GLN A 222 9.95 -0.85 -14.48
CA GLN A 222 9.12 -2.05 -14.39
C GLN A 222 9.86 -3.23 -13.80
N ARG A 223 11.15 -3.40 -14.11
CA ARG A 223 11.99 -4.44 -13.53
C ARG A 223 12.21 -4.19 -12.03
N PHE A 224 12.53 -2.96 -11.61
CA PHE A 224 12.70 -2.61 -10.20
C PHE A 224 11.42 -2.88 -9.41
N LEU A 225 10.27 -2.46 -9.93
CA LEU A 225 8.97 -2.69 -9.28
C LEU A 225 8.64 -4.18 -9.13
N ARG A 226 8.86 -4.99 -10.17
CA ARG A 226 8.62 -6.44 -10.09
C ARG A 226 9.51 -7.10 -9.04
N CYS A 227 10.79 -6.76 -9.01
CA CYS A 227 11.72 -7.29 -8.00
C CYS A 227 11.31 -6.84 -6.59
N TYR A 228 11.01 -5.55 -6.41
CA TYR A 228 10.54 -4.96 -5.16
C TYR A 228 9.31 -5.69 -4.60
N PHE A 229 8.26 -5.87 -5.40
CA PHE A 229 7.05 -6.54 -4.94
C PHE A 229 7.26 -8.04 -4.67
N ARG A 230 8.10 -8.72 -5.46
CA ARG A 230 8.46 -10.12 -5.20
C ARG A 230 9.21 -10.27 -3.88
N ASP A 231 10.11 -9.36 -3.56
CA ASP A 231 10.82 -9.37 -2.29
C ASP A 231 9.91 -9.04 -1.11
N LEU A 232 8.97 -8.11 -1.26
CA LEU A 232 7.91 -7.92 -0.26
C LEU A 232 7.10 -9.19 -0.03
N CYS A 233 6.68 -9.87 -1.10
CA CYS A 233 5.97 -11.13 -0.96
C CYS A 233 6.82 -12.18 -0.23
N ARG A 234 8.12 -12.27 -0.51
CA ARG A 234 9.04 -13.19 0.20
C ARG A 234 9.18 -12.86 1.68
N ILE A 235 9.19 -11.58 2.04
CA ILE A 235 9.36 -11.17 3.44
C ILE A 235 8.06 -11.37 4.24
N TYR A 236 6.90 -11.08 3.65
CA TYR A 236 5.63 -10.99 4.39
C TYR A 236 4.67 -12.15 4.16
N LEU A 237 4.79 -12.92 3.06
CA LEU A 237 3.84 -14.01 2.73
C LEU A 237 4.42 -15.41 2.94
N THR A 238 5.74 -15.55 3.02
CA THR A 238 6.38 -16.84 3.31
C THR A 238 6.48 -17.02 4.82
N GLU A 239 5.57 -17.82 5.37
CA GLU A 239 5.73 -18.54 6.65
C GLU A 239 6.07 -20.00 6.37
#